data_AF-A0A0B5KLK8-F1
#
_entry.id   AF-A0A0B5KLK8-F1
#
_cell.length_a   1.000
_cell.length_b   1.000
_cell.length_c   1.000
_cell.angle_alpha   90.00
_cell.angle_beta   90.00
_cell.angle_gamma   90.00
#
_symmetry.space_group_name_H-M   'P 1'
#
loop_
_entity.id
_entity.type
_entity.pdbx_description
1 polymer ?
#
loop_
_entity_poly.entity_id
_entity_poly.type
_entity_poly.pdbx_seq_one_letter_code
_entity_poly.pdbx_strand_id
1 'polypeptide(L)'
;MWDKVSGKKYYAVRKGRVPGIYESWEEAEKQVKGFPGAEYKSFEKIEDAKAYLEGKDECTCPELDEETMIAYVDGSYDVVCGSGVVLCYRGKKEEYYFWTDIDEFKDSRNIAGEIMAALFAMDCALKKGAKRLILRHDLEGLEKWATEEYRTKEPVTRVYKYLYEQFCRSGLEVVFEKVKSHSGDFCNDEADRLAKKAAKGEANIDWFPLELQKAIEKSKEYTINTEVSINMDQKHFELLLQYLEEEGYHPEQSIRPSQRIVMVKVKNKYFKEELTLTYYMNTGNLQIQGKAHDVFKNVQLFLSEFESAERYKNFIKRIYGIEDERRLEETLNRVTKGAYGSELISEALKNELLTAYLAYLEEPTMPFRDFSLYLVPSVRVLEAFIEMGLQMITGKIEKINRIGDFFKWSKKDNSYKIRPDCIANYNLGDLLSVLEKCYNFYHDYRHAYVHASSLEGHTSIIPEKSQVDDLIKRALELIGDLFEKYERSVRQVK
;
A
#
# COMPACT_ATOMS: atom_id res chain seq x y z
N MET A 1 30.21 2.67 41.98
CA MET A 1 30.90 1.64 41.17
C MET A 1 29.91 0.51 40.98
N TRP A 2 29.44 0.30 39.75
CA TRP A 2 28.63 -0.87 39.43
C TRP A 2 29.58 -1.90 38.85
N ASP A 3 29.85 -2.97 39.61
CA ASP A 3 30.61 -4.10 39.10
C ASP A 3 29.81 -4.79 37.99
N LYS A 4 30.33 -4.73 36.77
CA LYS A 4 29.90 -5.60 35.68
C LYS A 4 30.16 -7.04 36.12
N VAL A 5 29.11 -7.77 36.47
CA VAL A 5 29.18 -9.23 36.58
C VAL A 5 29.37 -9.77 35.16
N SER A 6 30.62 -9.97 34.76
CA SER A 6 30.97 -10.68 33.54
C SER A 6 30.61 -12.15 33.71
N GLY A 7 29.66 -12.67 32.92
CA GLY A 7 29.39 -14.10 32.86
C GLY A 7 30.68 -14.90 32.54
N LYS A 8 30.79 -16.11 33.10
CA LYS A 8 31.94 -17.01 32.89
C LYS A 8 32.04 -17.35 31.39
N LYS A 9 33.19 -17.05 30.76
CA LYS A 9 33.45 -17.36 29.34
C LYS A 9 34.41 -18.55 29.23
N TYR A 10 34.20 -19.37 28.20
CA TYR A 10 35.07 -20.47 27.81
C TYR A 10 35.81 -20.08 26.52
N TYR A 11 37.10 -20.35 26.42
CA TYR A 11 37.92 -20.02 25.26
C TYR A 11 38.44 -21.31 24.65
N ALA A 12 37.94 -21.67 23.48
CA ALA A 12 38.39 -22.85 22.76
C ALA A 12 39.51 -22.47 21.79
N VAL A 13 40.65 -23.14 21.88
CA VAL A 13 41.78 -23.03 20.96
C VAL A 13 41.80 -24.29 20.11
N ARG A 14 41.41 -24.17 18.84
CA ARG A 14 41.46 -25.26 17.85
C ARG A 14 42.86 -25.42 17.26
N LYS A 15 43.56 -24.30 17.05
CA LYS A 15 44.92 -24.26 16.53
C LYS A 15 45.77 -23.27 17.32
N GLY A 16 46.83 -23.76 17.94
CA GLY A 16 47.71 -23.01 18.82
C GLY A 16 48.79 -23.92 19.39
N ARG A 17 49.56 -23.44 20.38
CA ARG A 17 50.59 -24.23 21.06
C ARG A 17 50.00 -25.48 21.72
N VAL A 18 48.91 -25.31 22.47
CA VAL A 18 48.14 -26.40 23.08
C VAL A 18 46.67 -26.16 22.74
N PRO A 19 46.07 -26.97 21.85
CA PRO A 19 44.63 -26.95 21.61
C PRO A 19 43.85 -27.42 22.85
N GLY A 20 42.69 -26.82 23.10
CA GLY A 20 41.88 -27.13 24.29
C GLY A 20 40.88 -26.02 24.65
N ILE A 21 40.12 -26.23 25.72
CA ILE A 21 39.19 -25.24 26.27
C ILE A 21 39.80 -24.66 27.55
N TYR A 22 39.82 -23.34 27.63
CA TYR A 22 40.35 -22.58 28.77
C TYR A 22 39.22 -21.78 29.42
N GLU A 23 39.26 -21.62 30.74
CA GLU A 23 38.26 -20.82 31.48
C GLU A 23 38.65 -19.34 31.61
N SER A 24 39.84 -18.97 31.12
CA SER A 24 40.36 -17.61 31.15
C SER A 24 41.02 -17.22 29.83
N TRP A 25 40.86 -15.94 29.44
CA TRP A 25 41.55 -15.42 28.25
C TRP A 25 43.07 -15.49 28.42
N GLU A 26 43.58 -15.25 29.62
CA GLU A 26 45.03 -15.25 29.91
C GLU A 26 45.68 -16.61 29.64
N GLU A 27 44.98 -17.71 29.89
CA GLU A 27 45.46 -19.05 29.57
C GLU A 27 45.38 -19.38 28.08
N ALA A 28 44.27 -18.99 27.42
CA ALA A 28 44.09 -19.16 25.99
C ALA A 28 45.08 -18.30 25.18
N GLU A 29 45.31 -17.05 25.60
CA GLU A 29 46.23 -16.09 24.96
C GLU A 29 47.65 -16.66 24.90
N LYS A 30 48.13 -17.30 25.99
CA LYS A 30 49.44 -17.97 26.00
C LYS A 30 49.56 -19.04 24.92
N GLN A 31 48.46 -19.64 24.47
CA GLN A 31 48.48 -20.67 23.44
C GLN A 31 48.47 -20.11 22.02
N VAL A 32 47.91 -18.91 21.81
CA VAL A 32 47.65 -18.37 20.47
C VAL A 32 48.55 -17.18 20.13
N LYS A 33 49.02 -16.42 21.13
CA LYS A 33 49.81 -15.20 20.93
C LYS A 33 51.12 -15.50 20.22
N GLY A 34 51.31 -14.90 19.04
CA GLY A 34 52.49 -15.10 18.19
C GLY A 34 52.57 -16.48 17.52
N PHE A 35 51.50 -17.28 17.54
CA PHE A 35 51.43 -18.56 16.83
C PHE A 35 50.84 -18.33 15.42
N PRO A 36 51.59 -18.64 14.33
CA PRO A 36 51.11 -18.43 12.96
C PRO A 36 49.85 -19.24 12.64
N GLY A 37 48.77 -18.55 12.25
CA GLY A 37 47.50 -19.19 11.89
C GLY A 37 46.77 -19.83 13.06
N ALA A 38 46.83 -19.23 14.24
CA ALA A 38 46.06 -19.68 15.40
C ALA A 38 44.55 -19.52 15.17
N GLU A 39 43.77 -20.52 15.60
CA GLU A 39 42.31 -20.55 15.52
C GLU A 39 41.75 -20.74 16.93
N TYR A 40 40.98 -19.75 17.39
CA TYR A 40 40.35 -19.76 18.70
C TYR A 40 39.07 -18.93 18.71
N LYS A 41 38.12 -19.28 19.57
CA LYS A 41 36.85 -18.57 19.75
C LYS A 41 36.41 -18.64 21.22
N SER A 42 35.70 -17.62 21.70
CA SER A 42 35.11 -17.61 23.04
C SER A 42 33.63 -17.97 22.99
N PHE A 43 33.16 -18.73 23.97
CA PHE A 43 31.79 -19.24 24.10
C PHE A 43 31.26 -18.98 25.50
N GLU A 44 29.95 -18.84 25.65
CA GLU A 44 29.30 -18.74 26.97
C GLU A 44 29.06 -20.11 27.60
N LYS A 45 28.97 -21.17 26.78
CA LYS A 45 28.76 -22.55 27.20
C LYS A 45 29.96 -23.41 26.85
N ILE A 46 30.31 -24.34 27.74
CA ILE A 46 31.42 -25.27 27.53
C ILE A 46 31.09 -26.30 26.44
N GLU A 47 29.80 -26.59 26.24
CA GLU A 47 29.30 -27.49 25.18
C GLU A 47 29.61 -26.94 23.79
N ASP A 48 29.38 -25.64 23.56
CA ASP A 48 29.64 -24.99 22.26
C ASP A 48 31.16 -24.92 22.00
N ALA A 49 31.95 -24.69 23.05
CA ALA A 49 33.41 -24.75 22.99
C ALA A 49 33.93 -26.16 22.64
N LYS A 50 33.26 -27.22 23.12
CA LYS A 50 33.57 -28.61 22.74
C LYS A 50 33.18 -28.88 21.28
N ALA A 51 31.99 -28.46 20.86
CA ALA A 51 31.53 -28.61 19.47
C ALA A 51 32.50 -27.93 18.48
N TYR A 52 33.02 -26.76 18.85
CA TYR A 52 34.07 -26.08 18.11
C TYR A 52 35.38 -26.86 18.05
N LEU A 53 35.79 -27.60 19.09
CA LEU A 53 36.99 -28.45 18.94
C LEU A 53 36.74 -29.71 18.10
N GLU A 54 35.51 -30.22 18.08
CA GLU A 54 35.10 -31.39 17.30
C GLU A 54 34.84 -31.12 15.81
N GLY A 55 34.94 -29.86 15.35
CA GLY A 55 34.62 -29.49 13.97
C GLY A 55 33.13 -29.50 13.65
N LYS A 56 32.27 -29.44 14.68
CA LYS A 56 30.81 -29.30 14.56
C LYS A 56 30.38 -27.83 14.65
N ASP A 57 31.22 -26.92 14.16
CA ASP A 57 30.97 -25.48 14.09
C ASP A 57 30.45 -25.02 12.73
N GLU A 58 29.98 -25.96 11.92
CA GLU A 58 29.42 -25.68 10.61
C GLU A 58 27.89 -25.52 10.70
N CYS A 59 27.37 -24.53 9.97
CA CYS A 59 25.95 -24.38 9.73
C CYS A 59 25.38 -25.67 9.10
N THR A 60 24.48 -26.33 9.82
CA THR A 60 23.79 -27.54 9.35
C THR A 60 22.35 -27.21 9.02
N CYS A 61 21.94 -27.50 7.77
CA CYS A 61 20.56 -27.32 7.36
C CYS A 61 19.71 -28.47 7.92
N PRO A 62 18.65 -28.18 8.72
CA PRO A 62 17.76 -29.24 9.18
C PRO A 62 16.97 -29.81 8.01
N GLU A 63 16.67 -31.11 8.06
CA GLU A 63 15.71 -31.72 7.15
C GLU A 63 14.29 -31.35 7.58
N LEU A 64 13.60 -30.62 6.71
CA LEU A 64 12.20 -30.22 6.85
C LEU A 64 11.36 -30.84 5.72
N ASP A 65 10.05 -30.61 5.74
CA ASP A 65 9.18 -30.96 4.63
C ASP A 65 9.59 -30.25 3.32
N GLU A 66 9.16 -30.78 2.18
CA GLU A 66 9.58 -30.29 0.86
C GLU A 66 9.06 -28.89 0.48
N GLU A 67 8.14 -28.32 1.28
CA GLU A 67 7.50 -27.02 1.05
C GLU A 67 8.03 -25.92 2.00
N THR A 68 8.81 -26.28 3.02
CA THR A 68 9.35 -25.34 4.02
C THR A 68 10.82 -25.02 3.77
N MET A 69 11.13 -23.72 3.77
CA MET A 69 12.47 -23.16 3.66
C MET A 69 12.85 -22.44 4.95
N ILE A 70 14.13 -22.52 5.36
CA ILE A 70 14.70 -21.67 6.41
C ILE A 70 15.66 -20.69 5.77
N ALA A 71 15.59 -19.43 6.16
CA ALA A 71 16.60 -18.43 5.84
C ALA A 71 17.12 -17.78 7.13
N TYR A 72 18.43 -17.75 7.29
CA TYR A 72 19.10 -16.91 8.26
C TYR A 72 19.50 -15.62 7.57
N VAL A 73 19.12 -14.49 8.14
CA VAL A 73 19.35 -13.17 7.53
C VAL A 73 20.04 -12.25 8.52
N ASP A 74 20.97 -11.45 8.02
CA ASP A 74 21.64 -10.41 8.80
C ASP A 74 22.02 -9.20 7.93
N GLY A 75 22.20 -8.04 8.57
CA GLY A 75 22.57 -6.77 7.96
C GLY A 75 23.78 -6.12 8.62
N SER A 76 24.68 -5.55 7.81
CA SER A 76 25.86 -4.83 8.28
C SER A 76 26.02 -3.50 7.54
N TYR A 77 26.81 -2.59 8.11
CA TYR A 77 27.07 -1.29 7.52
C TYR A 77 28.53 -0.86 7.74
N ASP A 78 29.19 -0.47 6.66
CA ASP A 78 30.53 0.12 6.65
C ASP A 78 30.60 1.21 5.58
N VAL A 79 30.94 0.84 4.34
CA VAL A 79 30.90 1.74 3.18
C VAL A 79 29.50 1.75 2.56
N VAL A 80 28.86 0.58 2.53
CA VAL A 80 27.53 0.34 1.98
C VAL A 80 26.71 -0.50 2.96
N CYS A 81 25.40 -0.63 2.73
CA CYS A 81 24.55 -1.53 3.51
C CYS A 81 24.73 -2.95 2.97
N GLY A 82 25.40 -3.82 3.73
CA GLY A 82 25.64 -5.22 3.39
C GLY A 82 24.54 -6.12 3.90
N SER A 83 24.14 -7.09 3.08
CA SER A 83 23.11 -8.10 3.36
C SER A 83 23.74 -9.49 3.31
N GLY A 84 23.49 -10.32 4.32
CA GLY A 84 23.97 -11.69 4.40
C GLY A 84 22.81 -12.66 4.55
N VAL A 85 22.82 -13.74 3.78
CA VAL A 85 21.74 -14.75 3.78
C VAL A 85 22.32 -16.16 3.71
N VAL A 86 21.91 -17.02 4.63
CA VAL A 86 22.14 -18.46 4.56
C VAL A 86 20.79 -19.15 4.41
N LEU A 87 20.60 -19.80 3.26
CA LEU A 87 19.36 -20.46 2.87
C LEU A 87 19.50 -21.98 3.01
N CYS A 88 18.51 -22.59 3.65
CA CYS A 88 18.38 -24.03 3.82
C CYS A 88 17.06 -24.50 3.22
N TYR A 89 17.14 -25.32 2.17
CA TYR A 89 15.96 -25.88 1.51
C TYR A 89 16.25 -27.28 0.96
N ARG A 90 15.40 -28.26 1.30
CA ARG A 90 15.54 -29.67 0.86
C ARG A 90 16.94 -30.25 1.13
N GLY A 91 17.47 -29.99 2.33
CA GLY A 91 18.79 -30.46 2.78
C GLY A 91 19.98 -29.75 2.11
N LYS A 92 19.75 -28.75 1.25
CA LYS A 92 20.82 -27.98 0.60
C LYS A 92 21.02 -26.63 1.30
N LYS A 93 22.28 -26.30 1.55
CA LYS A 93 22.74 -24.99 2.02
C LYS A 93 23.17 -24.14 0.83
N GLU A 94 22.67 -22.91 0.77
CA GLU A 94 23.08 -21.89 -0.21
C GLU A 94 23.42 -20.59 0.53
N GLU A 95 24.47 -19.91 0.11
CA GLU A 95 24.99 -18.70 0.76
C GLU A 95 24.93 -17.52 -0.20
N TYR A 96 24.37 -16.41 0.24
CA TYR A 96 24.24 -15.20 -0.56
C TYR A 96 24.68 -13.98 0.23
N TYR A 97 25.35 -13.07 -0.46
CA TYR A 97 25.72 -11.79 0.09
C TYR A 97 25.79 -10.75 -1.02
N PHE A 98 25.21 -9.60 -0.74
CA PHE A 98 25.09 -8.49 -1.67
C PHE A 98 24.92 -7.21 -0.86
N TRP A 99 25.08 -6.07 -1.51
CA TRP A 99 25.01 -4.78 -0.86
C TRP A 99 24.11 -3.82 -1.62
N THR A 100 23.74 -2.75 -0.94
CA THR A 100 22.98 -1.65 -1.51
C THR A 100 23.52 -0.31 -1.06
N ASP A 101 23.47 0.67 -1.96
CA ASP A 101 23.84 2.06 -1.76
C ASP A 101 22.69 3.02 -2.07
N ILE A 102 21.45 2.51 -2.12
CA ILE A 102 20.22 3.30 -2.35
C ILE A 102 20.22 4.51 -1.41
N ASP A 103 20.21 5.71 -2.00
CA ASP A 103 20.25 6.98 -1.28
C ASP A 103 19.16 7.07 -0.21
N GLU A 104 17.94 6.64 -0.52
CA GLU A 104 16.79 6.68 0.39
C GLU A 104 16.94 5.78 1.61
N PHE A 105 17.83 4.79 1.58
CA PHE A 105 18.00 3.81 2.65
C PHE A 105 19.23 4.10 3.52
N LYS A 106 20.06 5.08 3.14
CA LYS A 106 21.35 5.39 3.80
C LYS A 106 21.22 5.64 5.30
N ASP A 107 20.16 6.30 5.72
CA ASP A 107 19.92 6.62 7.14
C ASP A 107 19.59 5.38 7.99
N SER A 108 19.15 4.29 7.36
CA SER A 108 18.78 3.05 8.04
C SER A 108 19.95 2.08 8.24
N ARG A 109 21.10 2.31 7.59
CA ARG A 109 22.35 1.56 7.81
C ARG A 109 22.15 0.04 7.83
N ASN A 110 22.51 -0.63 8.93
CA ASN A 110 22.41 -2.08 9.08
C ASN A 110 20.97 -2.60 8.99
N ILE A 111 19.97 -1.80 9.42
CA ILE A 111 18.54 -2.15 9.27
C ILE A 111 18.17 -2.31 7.80
N ALA A 112 18.74 -1.48 6.91
CA ALA A 112 18.50 -1.61 5.48
C ALA A 112 19.08 -2.91 4.93
N GLY A 113 20.30 -3.28 5.32
CA GLY A 113 20.91 -4.55 4.92
C GLY A 113 20.09 -5.77 5.36
N GLU A 114 19.56 -5.76 6.59
CA GLU A 114 18.79 -6.88 7.11
C GLU A 114 17.40 -6.98 6.47
N ILE A 115 16.74 -5.85 6.22
CA ILE A 115 15.50 -5.80 5.44
C ILE A 115 15.73 -6.36 4.03
N MET A 116 16.82 -5.96 3.38
CA MET A 116 17.14 -6.41 2.02
C MET A 116 17.43 -7.92 2.00
N ALA A 117 18.16 -8.43 2.99
CA ALA A 117 18.37 -9.87 3.20
C ALA A 117 17.04 -10.63 3.36
N ALA A 118 16.11 -10.10 4.16
CA ALA A 118 14.79 -10.68 4.37
C ALA A 118 13.94 -10.71 3.09
N LEU A 119 13.90 -9.61 2.33
CA LEU A 119 13.18 -9.54 1.07
C LEU A 119 13.75 -10.49 0.01
N PHE A 120 15.07 -10.61 -0.05
CA PHE A 120 15.75 -11.57 -0.92
C PHE A 120 15.37 -13.02 -0.57
N ALA A 121 15.32 -13.36 0.72
CA ALA A 121 14.92 -14.68 1.18
C ALA A 121 13.48 -15.02 0.77
N MET A 122 12.54 -14.06 0.87
CA MET A 122 11.16 -14.24 0.43
C MET A 122 11.03 -14.44 -1.08
N ASP A 123 11.77 -13.65 -1.88
CA ASP A 123 11.83 -13.82 -3.34
C ASP A 123 12.40 -15.19 -3.73
N CYS A 124 13.46 -15.64 -3.05
CA CYS A 124 14.02 -16.98 -3.25
C CYS A 124 13.04 -18.09 -2.90
N ALA A 125 12.27 -17.95 -1.80
CA ALA A 125 11.28 -18.93 -1.38
C ALA A 125 10.22 -19.15 -2.48
N LEU A 126 9.65 -18.07 -3.00
CA LEU A 126 8.67 -18.13 -4.10
C LEU A 126 9.27 -18.73 -5.37
N LYS A 127 10.45 -18.28 -5.80
CA LYS A 127 11.11 -18.78 -7.03
C LYS A 127 11.45 -20.26 -6.95
N LYS A 128 11.77 -20.77 -5.77
CA LYS A 128 12.07 -22.20 -5.53
C LYS A 128 10.82 -23.02 -5.17
N GLY A 129 9.64 -22.40 -5.17
CA GLY A 129 8.35 -23.05 -4.95
C GLY A 129 8.09 -23.48 -3.51
N ALA A 130 8.75 -22.86 -2.53
CA ALA A 130 8.43 -23.06 -1.12
C ALA A 130 7.11 -22.36 -0.79
N LYS A 131 6.26 -23.00 0.01
CA LYS A 131 5.01 -22.39 0.51
C LYS A 131 5.20 -21.71 1.85
N ARG A 132 6.22 -22.11 2.61
CA ARG A 132 6.51 -21.58 3.94
C ARG A 132 7.98 -21.19 4.05
N LEU A 133 8.23 -19.99 4.57
CA LEU A 133 9.56 -19.47 4.87
C LEU A 133 9.66 -19.19 6.37
N ILE A 134 10.59 -19.86 7.05
CA ILE A 134 11.00 -19.54 8.41
C ILE A 134 12.18 -18.58 8.30
N LEU A 135 11.94 -17.33 8.66
CA LEU A 135 12.93 -16.26 8.63
C LEU A 135 13.57 -16.12 10.02
N ARG A 136 14.84 -16.51 10.14
CA ARG A 136 15.64 -16.38 11.36
C ARG A 136 16.47 -15.12 11.31
N HIS A 137 16.31 -14.27 12.31
CA HIS A 137 16.90 -12.92 12.34
C HIS A 137 17.15 -12.46 13.78
N ASP A 138 17.91 -11.38 13.96
CA ASP A 138 18.15 -10.77 15.27
C ASP A 138 17.45 -9.40 15.45
N LEU A 139 16.98 -8.78 14.37
CA LEU A 139 16.23 -7.52 14.41
C LEU A 139 14.74 -7.71 14.67
N GLU A 140 14.33 -7.43 15.90
CA GLU A 140 12.93 -7.45 16.33
C GLU A 140 11.98 -6.62 15.44
N GLY A 141 12.50 -5.63 14.72
CA GLY A 141 11.71 -4.82 13.80
C GLY A 141 11.12 -5.59 12.63
N LEU A 142 11.78 -6.64 12.11
CA LEU A 142 11.33 -7.35 10.89
C LEU A 142 9.92 -7.91 11.03
N GLU A 143 9.66 -8.64 12.12
CA GLU A 143 8.34 -9.16 12.44
C GLU A 143 7.36 -8.01 12.68
N LYS A 144 7.74 -7.03 13.52
CA LYS A 144 6.83 -5.98 13.98
C LYS A 144 6.41 -4.99 12.90
N TRP A 145 7.25 -4.72 11.90
CA TRP A 145 6.86 -3.94 10.72
C TRP A 145 5.95 -4.76 9.81
N ALA A 146 6.21 -6.06 9.65
CA ALA A 146 5.39 -6.95 8.85
C ALA A 146 3.97 -7.13 9.45
N THR A 147 3.87 -7.26 10.77
CA THR A 147 2.61 -7.46 11.53
C THR A 147 1.89 -6.17 11.94
N GLU A 148 2.41 -4.99 11.58
CA GLU A 148 1.85 -3.67 11.90
C GLU A 148 1.90 -3.27 13.39
N GLU A 149 2.65 -3.98 14.22
CA GLU A 149 2.94 -3.56 15.59
C GLU A 149 3.78 -2.28 15.64
N TYR A 150 4.73 -2.14 14.70
CA TYR A 150 5.57 -0.95 14.55
C TYR A 150 5.18 -0.13 13.32
N ARG A 151 5.17 1.19 13.47
CA ARG A 151 4.93 2.13 12.37
C ARG A 151 6.14 2.19 11.45
N THR A 152 5.91 2.07 10.14
CA THR A 152 6.93 2.18 9.08
C THR A 152 7.17 3.64 8.69
N LYS A 153 8.08 4.31 9.40
CA LYS A 153 8.38 5.74 9.18
C LYS A 153 9.43 5.98 8.11
N GLU A 154 10.40 5.08 7.98
CA GLU A 154 11.51 5.21 7.04
C GLU A 154 11.17 4.61 5.67
N PRO A 155 11.72 5.14 4.55
CA PRO A 155 11.48 4.60 3.21
C PRO A 155 11.68 3.09 3.12
N VAL A 156 12.80 2.59 3.66
CA VAL A 156 13.13 1.16 3.65
C VAL A 156 12.09 0.29 4.35
N THR A 157 11.54 0.76 5.48
CA THR A 157 10.51 0.03 6.23
C THR A 157 9.16 0.03 5.51
N ARG A 158 8.85 1.06 4.71
CA ARG A 158 7.66 1.10 3.85
C ARG A 158 7.78 0.13 2.68
N VAL A 159 8.94 0.16 2.00
CA VAL A 159 9.25 -0.78 0.90
C VAL A 159 9.17 -2.22 1.38
N TYR A 160 9.76 -2.51 2.55
CA TYR A 160 9.71 -3.82 3.19
C TYR A 160 8.27 -4.32 3.37
N LYS A 161 7.43 -3.52 4.04
CA LYS A 161 6.04 -3.89 4.33
C LYS A 161 5.24 -4.13 3.04
N TYR A 162 5.39 -3.26 2.05
CA TYR A 162 4.71 -3.41 0.76
C TYR A 162 5.08 -4.73 0.07
N LEU A 163 6.38 -5.04 -0.04
CA LEU A 163 6.84 -6.25 -0.70
C LEU A 163 6.52 -7.52 0.09
N TYR A 164 6.64 -7.48 1.41
CA TYR A 164 6.21 -8.56 2.30
C TYR A 164 4.76 -8.97 2.02
N GLU A 165 3.84 -8.00 1.92
CA GLU A 165 2.44 -8.28 1.61
C GLU A 165 2.24 -8.84 0.21
N GLN A 166 3.01 -8.40 -0.78
CA GLN A 166 2.95 -9.00 -2.12
C GLN A 166 3.38 -10.47 -2.09
N PHE A 167 4.40 -10.80 -1.31
CA PHE A 167 4.85 -12.18 -1.16
C PHE A 167 3.79 -13.05 -0.47
N CYS A 168 3.17 -12.54 0.61
CA CYS A 168 2.07 -13.25 1.28
C CYS A 168 0.86 -13.46 0.36
N ARG A 169 0.50 -12.45 -0.45
CA ARG A 169 -0.58 -12.55 -1.45
C ARG A 169 -0.28 -13.57 -2.55
N SER A 170 0.99 -13.78 -2.86
CA SER A 170 1.45 -14.79 -3.82
C SER A 170 1.42 -16.22 -3.24
N GLY A 171 0.97 -16.38 -1.99
CA GLY A 171 0.79 -17.69 -1.33
C GLY A 171 1.96 -18.12 -0.44
N LEU A 172 2.92 -17.25 -0.13
CA LEU A 172 4.01 -17.53 0.81
C LEU A 172 3.58 -17.25 2.25
N GLU A 173 3.67 -18.26 3.12
CA GLU A 173 3.58 -18.07 4.56
C GLU A 173 4.97 -17.72 5.12
N VAL A 174 5.09 -16.57 5.78
CA VAL A 174 6.35 -16.16 6.44
C VAL A 174 6.20 -16.28 7.95
N VAL A 175 7.12 -17.00 8.58
CA VAL A 175 7.19 -17.19 10.04
C VAL A 175 8.49 -16.58 10.54
N PHE A 176 8.41 -15.68 11.51
CA PHE A 176 9.57 -15.01 12.09
C PHE A 176 10.06 -15.79 13.32
N GLU A 177 11.36 -16.10 13.36
CA GLU A 177 12.01 -16.74 14.50
C GLU A 177 13.20 -15.88 14.96
N LYS A 178 13.04 -15.23 16.12
CA LYS A 178 14.12 -14.43 16.70
C LYS A 178 15.25 -15.31 17.21
N VAL A 179 16.44 -15.16 16.64
CA VAL A 179 17.67 -15.80 17.12
C VAL A 179 18.50 -14.78 17.88
N LYS A 180 19.05 -15.15 19.05
CA LYS A 180 19.93 -14.25 19.78
C LYS A 180 21.27 -14.16 19.04
N SER A 181 21.73 -12.94 18.79
CA SER A 181 23.08 -12.67 18.33
C SER A 181 24.11 -13.35 19.25
N HIS A 182 25.08 -14.07 18.68
CA HIS A 182 26.11 -14.85 19.38
C HIS A 182 25.59 -15.99 20.28
N SER A 183 24.46 -16.60 19.94
CA SER A 183 23.87 -17.73 20.69
C SER A 183 24.52 -19.09 20.46
N GLY A 184 25.52 -19.19 19.59
CA GLY A 184 26.09 -20.46 19.15
C GLY A 184 25.36 -21.11 17.96
N ASP A 185 24.40 -20.41 17.34
CA ASP A 185 23.84 -20.83 16.05
C ASP A 185 24.81 -20.47 14.91
N PHE A 186 25.51 -21.49 14.40
CA PHE A 186 26.54 -21.34 13.37
C PHE A 186 25.99 -20.80 12.05
N CYS A 187 24.71 -20.98 11.73
CA CYS A 187 24.11 -20.42 10.52
C CYS A 187 23.87 -18.91 10.66
N ASN A 188 23.50 -18.44 11.85
CA ASN A 188 23.36 -17.02 12.13
C ASN A 188 24.73 -16.31 12.13
N ASP A 189 25.75 -16.91 12.76
CA ASP A 189 27.12 -16.40 12.74
C ASP A 189 27.67 -16.31 11.30
N GLU A 190 27.27 -17.23 10.43
CA GLU A 190 27.65 -17.22 9.02
C GLU A 190 26.93 -16.10 8.25
N ALA A 191 25.64 -15.88 8.48
CA ALA A 191 24.91 -14.74 7.90
C ALA A 191 25.53 -13.39 8.31
N ASP A 192 25.91 -13.20 9.56
CA ASP A 192 26.64 -12.00 10.05
C ASP A 192 27.98 -11.80 9.32
N ARG A 193 28.75 -12.88 9.15
CA ARG A 193 30.02 -12.85 8.43
C ARG A 193 29.83 -12.43 6.97
N LEU A 194 28.79 -12.98 6.32
CA LEU A 194 28.41 -12.66 4.95
C LEU A 194 27.96 -11.20 4.82
N ALA A 195 27.15 -10.69 5.75
CA ALA A 195 26.71 -9.29 5.76
C ALA A 195 27.89 -8.32 5.94
N LYS A 196 28.83 -8.62 6.84
CA LYS A 196 30.08 -7.84 7.02
C LYS A 196 30.98 -7.85 5.80
N LYS A 197 31.02 -8.97 5.07
CA LYS A 197 31.74 -9.07 3.79
C LYS A 197 31.08 -8.16 2.75
N ALA A 198 29.75 -8.18 2.67
CA ALA A 198 29.00 -7.33 1.76
C ALA A 198 29.12 -5.83 2.06
N ALA A 199 29.16 -5.43 3.34
CA ALA A 199 29.31 -4.03 3.74
C ALA A 199 30.63 -3.38 3.27
N LYS A 200 31.63 -4.20 2.91
CA LYS A 200 32.91 -3.79 2.31
C LYS A 200 32.88 -3.70 0.79
N GLY A 201 31.71 -3.90 0.16
CA GLY A 201 31.50 -3.83 -1.29
C GLY A 201 31.67 -5.15 -2.04
N GLU A 202 31.77 -6.29 -1.35
CA GLU A 202 31.83 -7.61 -2.00
C GLU A 202 30.41 -8.17 -2.22
N ALA A 203 30.16 -8.85 -3.35
CA ALA A 203 28.89 -9.54 -3.60
C ALA A 203 29.13 -10.86 -4.34
N ASN A 204 28.27 -11.86 -4.12
CA ASN A 204 28.21 -13.08 -4.95
C ASN A 204 26.93 -13.17 -5.80
N ILE A 205 26.03 -12.20 -5.66
CA ILE A 205 24.81 -12.09 -6.44
C ILE A 205 24.51 -10.61 -6.70
N ASP A 206 23.93 -10.34 -7.86
CA ASP A 206 23.34 -9.04 -8.20
C ASP A 206 21.82 -9.19 -8.13
N TRP A 207 21.22 -8.74 -7.02
CA TRP A 207 19.80 -8.85 -6.77
C TRP A 207 19.16 -7.47 -6.70
N PHE A 208 18.44 -7.11 -7.76
CA PHE A 208 17.71 -5.86 -7.83
C PHE A 208 16.45 -5.97 -8.71
N PRO A 209 15.43 -6.75 -8.28
CA PRO A 209 14.27 -7.04 -9.11
C PRO A 209 13.44 -5.79 -9.42
N LEU A 210 12.70 -5.83 -10.54
CA LEU A 210 11.90 -4.69 -11.02
C LEU A 210 10.84 -4.25 -9.99
N GLU A 211 10.27 -5.20 -9.24
CA GLU A 211 9.29 -4.99 -8.19
C GLU A 211 9.87 -4.16 -7.04
N LEU A 212 11.14 -4.41 -6.68
CA LEU A 212 11.86 -3.65 -5.68
C LEU A 212 12.13 -2.22 -6.17
N GLN A 213 12.57 -2.05 -7.43
CA GLN A 213 12.76 -0.74 -8.05
C GLN A 213 11.48 0.10 -8.02
N LYS A 214 10.37 -0.49 -8.48
CA LYS A 214 9.04 0.15 -8.43
C LYS A 214 8.62 0.51 -7.01
N ALA A 215 8.85 -0.38 -6.04
CA ALA A 215 8.53 -0.10 -4.64
C ALA A 215 9.39 1.05 -4.08
N ILE A 216 10.67 1.11 -4.42
CA ILE A 216 11.58 2.21 -4.03
C ILE A 216 11.10 3.52 -4.64
N GLU A 217 10.85 3.58 -5.95
CA GLU A 217 10.33 4.78 -6.63
C GLU A 217 9.02 5.26 -5.99
N LYS A 218 8.06 4.35 -5.75
CA LYS A 218 6.80 4.66 -5.06
C LYS A 218 7.01 5.17 -3.63
N SER A 219 8.05 4.68 -2.95
CA SER A 219 8.40 5.15 -1.61
C SER A 219 8.96 6.59 -1.57
N LYS A 220 9.48 7.08 -2.71
CA LYS A 220 9.93 8.47 -2.92
C LYS A 220 8.75 9.41 -3.14
N GLU A 221 7.78 8.97 -3.94
CA GLU A 221 6.62 9.79 -4.33
C GLU A 221 5.63 10.03 -3.16
N TYR A 222 5.55 9.13 -2.18
CA TYR A 222 4.43 9.12 -1.23
C TYR A 222 4.83 9.24 0.23
N THR A 223 5.39 10.40 0.55
CA THR A 223 4.69 11.13 1.60
C THR A 223 3.66 11.98 0.87
N ILE A 224 2.40 11.53 0.77
CA ILE A 224 1.31 12.51 0.76
C ILE A 224 1.39 13.16 2.15
N ASN A 225 2.37 14.04 2.34
CA ASN A 225 2.11 15.24 3.09
C ASN A 225 1.21 16.00 2.12
N THR A 226 -0.09 15.65 2.10
CA THR A 226 -1.10 16.57 1.59
C THR A 226 -0.85 17.79 2.43
N GLU A 227 -0.08 18.77 2.01
CA GLU A 227 -0.12 20.08 2.63
C GLU A 227 -0.69 20.94 1.53
N VAL A 228 -2.01 20.91 1.45
CA VAL A 228 -2.74 21.66 0.44
C VAL A 228 -3.71 22.56 1.15
N SER A 229 -3.64 23.83 0.78
CA SER A 229 -4.55 24.86 1.24
C SER A 229 -5.55 25.16 0.13
N ILE A 230 -6.83 25.06 0.46
CA ILE A 230 -7.96 25.45 -0.38
C ILE A 230 -8.76 26.55 0.30
N ASN A 231 -9.34 27.46 -0.47
CA ASN A 231 -10.27 28.44 0.06
C ASN A 231 -11.64 27.79 0.24
N MET A 232 -12.17 27.81 1.45
CA MET A 232 -13.44 27.22 1.84
C MET A 232 -14.12 28.17 2.83
N ASP A 233 -15.40 28.49 2.62
CA ASP A 233 -16.14 29.25 3.62
C ASP A 233 -16.53 28.38 4.83
N GLN A 234 -16.95 29.05 5.91
CA GLN A 234 -17.26 28.37 7.16
C GLN A 234 -18.41 27.37 7.03
N LYS A 235 -19.42 27.68 6.20
CA LYS A 235 -20.59 26.81 6.02
C LYS A 235 -20.19 25.52 5.32
N HIS A 236 -19.38 25.61 4.26
CA HIS A 236 -18.85 24.43 3.56
C HIS A 236 -17.91 23.62 4.46
N PHE A 237 -17.12 24.27 5.32
CA PHE A 237 -16.30 23.56 6.30
C PHE A 237 -17.15 22.76 7.31
N GLU A 238 -18.23 23.34 7.82
CA GLU A 238 -19.18 22.64 8.71
C GLU A 238 -19.86 21.46 7.99
N LEU A 239 -20.27 21.63 6.74
CA LEU A 239 -20.83 20.56 5.90
C LEU A 239 -19.82 19.43 5.64
N LEU A 240 -18.53 19.75 5.46
CA LEU A 240 -17.48 18.74 5.31
C LEU A 240 -17.37 17.87 6.57
N LEU A 241 -17.43 18.48 7.76
CA LEU A 241 -17.35 17.72 9.02
C LEU A 241 -18.56 16.81 9.18
N GLN A 242 -19.76 17.31 8.87
CA GLN A 242 -20.97 16.50 8.89
C GLN A 242 -20.90 15.34 7.90
N TYR A 243 -20.46 15.60 6.66
CA TYR A 243 -20.25 14.57 5.64
C TYR A 243 -19.29 13.47 6.14
N LEU A 244 -18.18 13.84 6.76
CA LEU A 244 -17.23 12.86 7.32
C LEU A 244 -17.87 12.02 8.45
N GLU A 245 -18.71 12.61 9.29
CA GLU A 245 -19.46 11.87 10.32
C GLU A 245 -20.47 10.89 9.72
N GLU A 246 -21.20 11.30 8.67
CA GLU A 246 -22.15 10.44 7.93
C GLU A 246 -21.44 9.27 7.25
N GLU A 247 -20.23 9.50 6.74
CA GLU A 247 -19.34 8.45 6.22
C GLU A 247 -18.72 7.59 7.34
N GLY A 248 -19.06 7.80 8.61
CA GLY A 248 -18.64 6.97 9.73
C GLY A 248 -17.24 7.29 10.27
N TYR A 249 -16.72 8.49 10.01
CA TYR A 249 -15.53 9.01 10.67
C TYR A 249 -15.89 9.77 11.95
N HIS A 250 -14.88 10.02 12.79
CA HIS A 250 -15.06 10.75 14.05
C HIS A 250 -14.09 11.94 14.11
N PRO A 251 -14.48 13.11 13.58
CA PRO A 251 -13.63 14.30 13.58
C PRO A 251 -13.44 14.86 14.99
N GLU A 252 -12.21 14.81 15.52
CA GLU A 252 -11.86 15.35 16.84
C GLU A 252 -11.46 16.83 16.71
N GLN A 253 -12.34 17.74 17.15
CA GLN A 253 -12.12 19.17 17.00
C GLN A 253 -11.34 19.78 18.18
N SER A 254 -10.40 20.67 17.86
CA SER A 254 -9.71 21.53 18.82
C SER A 254 -9.74 22.98 18.33
N ILE A 255 -10.34 23.86 19.14
CA ILE A 255 -10.49 25.28 18.80
C ILE A 255 -9.35 26.05 19.48
N ARG A 256 -8.66 26.91 18.72
CA ARG A 256 -7.67 27.86 19.23
C ARG A 256 -8.19 29.28 19.03
N PRO A 257 -8.99 29.83 19.98
CA PRO A 257 -9.68 31.10 19.79
C PRO A 257 -8.75 32.29 19.54
N SER A 258 -7.59 32.31 20.23
CA SER A 258 -6.57 33.36 20.08
C SER A 258 -5.92 33.39 18.70
N GLN A 259 -5.86 32.23 18.02
CA GLN A 259 -5.29 32.10 16.69
C GLN A 259 -6.36 32.12 15.59
N ARG A 260 -7.65 32.11 15.95
CA ARG A 260 -8.79 31.99 15.03
C ARG A 260 -8.66 30.79 14.08
N ILE A 261 -8.29 29.65 14.67
CA ILE A 261 -8.08 28.39 13.96
C ILE A 261 -8.96 27.31 14.59
N VAL A 262 -9.61 26.51 13.74
CA VAL A 262 -10.17 25.20 14.12
C VAL A 262 -9.25 24.13 13.56
N MET A 263 -8.72 23.26 14.41
CA MET A 263 -7.91 22.12 14.00
C MET A 263 -8.69 20.85 14.30
N VAL A 264 -8.93 20.04 13.27
CA VAL A 264 -9.73 18.83 13.35
C VAL A 264 -8.86 17.65 12.97
N LYS A 265 -8.79 16.64 13.85
CA LYS A 265 -8.09 15.40 13.57
C LYS A 265 -9.08 14.32 13.22
N VAL A 266 -8.85 13.64 12.11
CA VAL A 266 -9.72 12.58 11.62
C VAL A 266 -8.86 11.34 11.44
N LYS A 267 -9.14 10.31 12.23
CA LYS A 267 -8.46 9.02 12.12
C LYS A 267 -9.08 8.23 10.99
N ASN A 268 -8.24 7.48 10.31
CA ASN A 268 -8.63 6.60 9.23
C ASN A 268 -9.31 5.33 9.78
N LYS A 269 -10.11 4.61 8.96
CA LYS A 269 -10.90 3.46 9.44
C LYS A 269 -10.09 2.20 9.71
N TYR A 270 -8.94 2.05 9.05
CA TYR A 270 -8.24 0.78 8.94
C TYR A 270 -6.86 0.75 9.60
N PHE A 271 -6.24 1.92 9.78
CA PHE A 271 -4.87 2.08 10.30
C PHE A 271 -4.86 3.06 11.50
N LYS A 272 -3.68 3.32 12.07
CA LYS A 272 -3.49 4.33 13.13
C LYS A 272 -3.07 5.69 12.56
N GLU A 273 -3.46 5.98 11.32
CA GLU A 273 -3.09 7.21 10.64
C GLU A 273 -4.18 8.27 10.80
N GLU A 274 -3.77 9.53 10.70
CA GLU A 274 -4.68 10.68 10.86
C GLU A 274 -4.49 11.69 9.74
N LEU A 275 -5.59 12.34 9.38
CA LEU A 275 -5.66 13.57 8.61
C LEU A 275 -5.98 14.71 9.58
N THR A 276 -5.19 15.77 9.54
CA THR A 276 -5.41 17.03 10.23
C THR A 276 -5.96 18.04 9.23
N LEU A 277 -7.15 18.56 9.53
CA LEU A 277 -7.82 19.64 8.82
C LEU A 277 -7.70 20.91 9.65
N THR A 278 -6.92 21.88 9.17
CA THR A 278 -6.70 23.17 9.85
C THR A 278 -7.46 24.25 9.10
N TYR A 279 -8.55 24.73 9.69
CA TYR A 279 -9.39 25.80 9.15
C TYR A 279 -9.02 27.15 9.77
N TYR A 280 -8.58 28.09 8.93
CA TYR A 280 -8.22 29.46 9.29
C TYR A 280 -9.43 30.38 9.11
N MET A 281 -10.09 30.74 10.21
CA MET A 281 -11.36 31.49 10.18
C MET A 281 -11.23 32.88 9.56
N ASN A 282 -10.04 33.49 9.61
CA ASN A 282 -9.80 34.83 9.05
C ASN A 282 -9.77 34.84 7.53
N THR A 283 -9.16 33.83 6.94
CA THR A 283 -8.89 33.77 5.49
C THR A 283 -9.85 32.85 4.77
N GLY A 284 -10.62 32.03 5.49
CA GLY A 284 -11.38 30.93 4.91
C GLY A 284 -10.47 29.92 4.24
N ASN A 285 -9.27 29.66 4.78
CA ASN A 285 -8.37 28.66 4.20
C ASN A 285 -8.50 27.37 5.00
N LEU A 286 -8.71 26.26 4.30
CA LEU A 286 -8.61 24.91 4.84
C LEU A 286 -7.27 24.32 4.39
N GLN A 287 -6.38 24.09 5.35
CA GLN A 287 -5.16 23.32 5.15
C GLN A 287 -5.44 21.87 5.52
N ILE A 288 -5.20 20.96 4.58
CA ILE A 288 -5.30 19.51 4.76
C ILE A 288 -3.88 18.99 4.94
N GLN A 289 -3.63 18.17 5.97
CA GLN A 289 -2.33 17.60 6.41
C GLN A 289 -2.45 16.17 6.91
N GLY A 290 -1.47 15.31 6.67
CA GLY A 290 -1.44 13.95 7.23
C GLY A 290 -1.53 12.83 6.20
N LYS A 291 -1.73 11.59 6.66
CA LYS A 291 -1.50 10.37 5.86
C LYS A 291 -2.72 9.45 5.73
N ALA A 292 -3.83 9.79 6.36
CA ALA A 292 -5.06 9.00 6.29
C ALA A 292 -5.73 9.11 4.90
N HIS A 293 -5.32 8.25 3.97
CA HIS A 293 -5.70 8.32 2.55
C HIS A 293 -7.20 8.10 2.30
N ASP A 294 -7.86 7.20 3.02
CA ASP A 294 -9.31 7.00 2.92
C ASP A 294 -10.10 8.24 3.39
N VAL A 295 -9.62 8.93 4.42
CA VAL A 295 -10.20 10.21 4.84
C VAL A 295 -9.97 11.26 3.75
N PHE A 296 -8.76 11.36 3.22
CA PHE A 296 -8.43 12.32 2.16
C PHE A 296 -9.30 12.12 0.92
N LYS A 297 -9.56 10.86 0.53
CA LYS A 297 -10.45 10.53 -0.59
C LYS A 297 -11.88 11.00 -0.35
N ASN A 298 -12.38 10.87 0.88
CA ASN A 298 -13.69 11.42 1.24
C ASN A 298 -13.70 12.96 1.18
N VAL A 299 -12.64 13.62 1.64
CA VAL A 299 -12.51 15.07 1.46
C VAL A 299 -12.48 15.45 -0.02
N GLN A 300 -11.76 14.71 -0.87
CA GLN A 300 -11.70 14.92 -2.31
C GLN A 300 -13.08 14.75 -2.97
N LEU A 301 -13.86 13.74 -2.56
CA LEU A 301 -15.23 13.51 -3.03
C LEU A 301 -16.13 14.69 -2.68
N PHE A 302 -16.11 15.13 -1.42
CA PHE A 302 -16.84 16.32 -0.99
C PHE A 302 -16.45 17.55 -1.82
N LEU A 303 -15.16 17.82 -1.97
CA LEU A 303 -14.69 18.97 -2.75
C LEU A 303 -15.11 18.92 -4.22
N SER A 304 -15.20 17.72 -4.82
CA SER A 304 -15.62 17.58 -6.21
C SER A 304 -17.07 18.05 -6.44
N GLU A 305 -17.92 17.94 -5.42
CA GLU A 305 -19.33 18.32 -5.48
C GLU A 305 -19.54 19.82 -5.25
N PHE A 306 -18.77 20.43 -4.34
CA PHE A 306 -19.01 21.80 -3.88
C PHE A 306 -18.08 22.88 -4.47
N GLU A 307 -16.95 22.52 -5.08
CA GLU A 307 -16.02 23.49 -5.67
C GLU A 307 -16.32 23.81 -7.14
N SER A 308 -15.95 25.02 -7.58
CA SER A 308 -15.94 25.32 -9.02
C SER A 308 -14.90 24.48 -9.74
N ALA A 309 -15.10 24.19 -11.04
CA ALA A 309 -14.15 23.32 -11.76
C ALA A 309 -12.74 23.90 -11.78
N GLU A 310 -12.58 25.21 -11.92
CA GLU A 310 -11.27 25.86 -11.87
C GLU A 310 -10.57 25.65 -10.51
N ARG A 311 -11.28 25.81 -9.39
CA ARG A 311 -10.70 25.63 -8.05
C ARG A 311 -10.38 24.16 -7.78
N TYR A 312 -11.28 23.26 -8.15
CA TYR A 312 -11.09 21.83 -8.00
C TYR A 312 -9.88 21.34 -8.81
N LYS A 313 -9.76 21.77 -10.08
CA LYS A 313 -8.59 21.45 -10.92
C LYS A 313 -7.28 21.93 -10.32
N ASN A 314 -7.24 23.16 -9.79
CA ASN A 314 -6.06 23.67 -9.10
C ASN A 314 -5.69 22.86 -7.85
N PHE A 315 -6.69 22.41 -7.09
CA PHE A 315 -6.49 21.51 -5.95
C PHE A 315 -5.88 20.19 -6.41
N ILE A 316 -6.47 19.55 -7.40
CA ILE A 316 -6.03 18.28 -7.99
C ILE A 316 -4.60 18.37 -8.54
N LYS A 317 -4.29 19.43 -9.28
CA LYS A 317 -2.95 19.67 -9.82
C LYS A 317 -1.86 19.65 -8.75
N ARG A 318 -2.14 20.29 -7.60
CA ARG A 318 -1.21 20.34 -6.47
C ARG A 318 -1.04 18.98 -5.80
N ILE A 319 -2.13 18.23 -5.67
CA ILE A 319 -2.14 16.92 -5.00
C ILE A 319 -1.41 15.86 -5.83
N TYR A 320 -1.74 15.75 -7.11
CA TYR A 320 -1.27 14.67 -7.98
C TYR A 320 -0.03 15.06 -8.81
N GLY A 321 0.52 16.26 -8.60
CA GLY A 321 1.70 16.72 -9.34
C GLY A 321 1.50 16.76 -10.86
N ILE A 322 0.28 17.09 -11.33
CA ILE A 322 -0.05 17.03 -12.76
C ILE A 322 0.67 18.15 -13.50
N GLU A 323 1.65 17.78 -14.33
CA GLU A 323 2.42 18.71 -15.15
C GLU A 323 1.69 19.09 -16.45
N ASP A 324 1.07 18.11 -17.13
CA ASP A 324 0.37 18.29 -18.41
C ASP A 324 -1.16 18.12 -18.26
N GLU A 325 -1.79 19.16 -17.72
CA GLU A 325 -3.24 19.25 -17.52
C GLU A 325 -4.02 19.06 -18.84
N ARG A 326 -3.51 19.65 -19.93
CA ARG A 326 -4.19 19.61 -21.22
C ARG A 326 -4.33 18.19 -21.74
N ARG A 327 -3.26 17.40 -21.67
CA ARG A 327 -3.28 16.00 -22.10
C ARG A 327 -4.22 15.14 -21.25
N LEU A 328 -4.29 15.42 -19.95
CA LEU A 328 -5.23 14.76 -19.04
C LEU A 328 -6.68 15.00 -19.49
N GLU A 329 -7.05 16.27 -19.70
CA GLU A 329 -8.39 16.67 -20.13
C GLU A 329 -8.75 16.14 -21.53
N GLU A 330 -7.82 16.22 -22.49
CA GLU A 330 -8.03 15.69 -23.85
C GLU A 330 -8.29 14.17 -23.82
N THR A 331 -7.55 13.45 -22.97
CA THR A 331 -7.73 12.00 -22.82
C THR A 331 -9.05 11.66 -22.13
N LEU A 332 -9.38 12.35 -21.04
CA LEU A 332 -10.64 12.17 -20.33
C LEU A 332 -11.84 12.46 -21.25
N ASN A 333 -11.77 13.55 -22.01
CA ASN A 333 -12.82 13.92 -22.94
C ASN A 333 -12.98 12.87 -24.07
N ARG A 334 -11.87 12.28 -24.53
CA ARG A 334 -11.91 11.18 -25.50
C ARG A 334 -12.56 9.92 -24.92
N VAL A 335 -12.15 9.51 -23.72
CA VAL A 335 -12.69 8.31 -23.04
C VAL A 335 -14.19 8.47 -22.79
N THR A 336 -14.62 9.67 -22.39
CA THR A 336 -16.04 9.99 -22.12
C THR A 336 -16.80 10.47 -23.36
N LYS A 337 -16.24 10.27 -24.57
CA LYS A 337 -16.87 10.61 -25.86
C LYS A 337 -17.42 12.04 -25.95
N GLY A 338 -16.70 13.01 -25.39
CA GLY A 338 -17.08 14.42 -25.40
C GLY A 338 -17.87 14.89 -24.19
N ALA A 339 -18.25 13.99 -23.26
CA ALA A 339 -19.06 14.37 -22.11
C ALA A 339 -18.35 15.41 -21.23
N TYR A 340 -17.07 15.18 -20.89
CA TYR A 340 -16.30 16.08 -20.02
C TYR A 340 -16.24 17.52 -20.55
N GLY A 341 -16.06 17.69 -21.86
CA GLY A 341 -16.00 18.99 -22.53
C GLY A 341 -17.36 19.61 -22.86
N SER A 342 -18.47 18.95 -22.53
CA SER A 342 -19.80 19.42 -22.92
C SER A 342 -20.34 20.50 -22.00
N GLU A 343 -21.08 21.45 -22.58
CA GLU A 343 -21.91 22.42 -21.85
C GLU A 343 -23.24 21.82 -21.36
N LEU A 344 -23.57 20.58 -21.77
CA LEU A 344 -24.80 19.90 -21.35
C LEU A 344 -24.72 19.33 -19.93
N ILE A 345 -23.52 19.29 -19.33
CA ILE A 345 -23.31 18.78 -17.98
C ILE A 345 -22.82 19.88 -17.04
N SER A 346 -23.16 19.74 -15.76
CA SER A 346 -22.76 20.69 -14.71
C SER A 346 -21.26 20.63 -14.40
N GLU A 347 -20.74 21.71 -13.83
CA GLU A 347 -19.36 21.78 -13.34
C GLU A 347 -19.06 20.69 -12.29
N ALA A 348 -20.00 20.42 -11.38
CA ALA A 348 -19.89 19.35 -10.40
C ALA A 348 -19.73 17.98 -11.08
N LEU A 349 -20.49 17.70 -12.14
CA LEU A 349 -20.38 16.43 -12.86
C LEU A 349 -19.05 16.30 -13.63
N LYS A 350 -18.49 17.42 -14.11
CA LYS A 350 -17.13 17.45 -14.68
C LYS A 350 -16.08 17.15 -13.61
N ASN A 351 -16.21 17.72 -12.42
CA ASN A 351 -15.31 17.45 -11.31
C ASN A 351 -15.36 15.97 -10.89
N GLU A 352 -16.55 15.38 -10.78
CA GLU A 352 -16.70 13.96 -10.46
C GLU A 352 -16.11 13.06 -11.57
N LEU A 353 -16.30 13.40 -12.84
CA LEU A 353 -15.66 12.69 -13.97
C LEU A 353 -14.13 12.74 -13.89
N LEU A 354 -13.57 13.92 -13.59
CA LEU A 354 -12.14 14.08 -13.38
C LEU A 354 -11.67 13.24 -12.18
N THR A 355 -12.43 13.24 -11.09
CA THR A 355 -12.15 12.44 -9.89
C THR A 355 -12.13 10.95 -10.20
N ALA A 356 -13.13 10.45 -10.94
CA ALA A 356 -13.21 9.06 -11.37
C ALA A 356 -12.00 8.66 -12.23
N TYR A 357 -11.63 9.52 -13.18
CA TYR A 357 -10.49 9.24 -14.05
C TYR A 357 -9.16 9.29 -13.30
N LEU A 358 -8.99 10.19 -12.34
CA LEU A 358 -7.80 10.21 -11.47
C LEU A 358 -7.72 8.97 -10.60
N ALA A 359 -8.86 8.50 -10.06
CA ALA A 359 -8.89 7.25 -9.29
C ALA A 359 -8.45 6.04 -10.14
N TYR A 360 -8.81 6.01 -11.43
CA TYR A 360 -8.32 5.01 -12.38
C TYR A 360 -6.80 5.11 -12.61
N LEU A 361 -6.28 6.32 -12.80
CA LEU A 361 -4.86 6.56 -13.06
C LEU A 361 -3.96 6.39 -11.83
N GLU A 362 -4.52 6.57 -10.64
CA GLU A 362 -3.75 6.54 -9.40
C GLU A 362 -3.20 5.15 -9.12
N GLU A 363 -1.90 5.06 -8.86
CA GLU A 363 -1.29 3.85 -8.33
C GLU A 363 -1.10 3.99 -6.81
N PRO A 364 -1.90 3.29 -5.99
CA PRO A 364 -1.79 3.37 -4.55
C PRO A 364 -0.42 2.87 -4.09
N THR A 365 0.21 3.64 -3.21
CA THR A 365 1.58 3.39 -2.73
C THR A 365 1.66 2.83 -1.33
N MET A 366 0.52 2.73 -0.67
CA MET A 366 0.33 1.97 0.55
C MET A 366 -0.73 0.90 0.31
N PRO A 367 -0.67 -0.21 1.05
CA PRO A 367 -1.71 -1.22 1.00
C PRO A 367 -3.07 -0.61 1.38
N PHE A 368 -3.94 -0.51 0.38
CA PHE A 368 -5.34 -0.21 0.60
C PHE A 368 -6.06 -1.55 0.88
N ARG A 369 -6.81 -1.62 1.97
CA ARG A 369 -7.62 -2.80 2.27
C ARG A 369 -8.92 -2.85 1.46
N ASP A 370 -9.41 -1.69 1.02
CA ASP A 370 -10.69 -1.58 0.34
C ASP A 370 -10.71 -0.43 -0.69
N PHE A 371 -10.61 -0.77 -1.96
CA PHE A 371 -10.69 0.13 -3.10
C PHE A 371 -12.11 0.54 -3.49
N SER A 372 -13.15 0.12 -2.76
CA SER A 372 -14.55 0.50 -3.08
C SER A 372 -14.75 2.01 -3.19
N LEU A 373 -14.01 2.80 -2.39
CA LEU A 373 -14.04 4.26 -2.43
C LEU A 373 -13.57 4.86 -3.77
N TYR A 374 -12.70 4.16 -4.51
CA TYR A 374 -12.23 4.60 -5.83
C TYR A 374 -13.32 4.47 -6.89
N LEU A 375 -14.28 3.56 -6.69
CA LEU A 375 -15.39 3.33 -7.60
C LEU A 375 -16.48 4.40 -7.47
N VAL A 376 -16.65 4.97 -6.27
CA VAL A 376 -17.74 5.91 -5.92
C VAL A 376 -17.93 7.03 -6.95
N PRO A 377 -16.91 7.82 -7.35
CA PRO A 377 -17.13 8.93 -8.27
C PRO A 377 -17.64 8.46 -9.64
N SER A 378 -17.16 7.31 -10.14
CA SER A 378 -17.64 6.77 -11.43
C SER A 378 -19.10 6.31 -11.37
N VAL A 379 -19.55 5.77 -10.23
CA VAL A 379 -20.93 5.34 -10.02
C VAL A 379 -21.87 6.53 -9.82
N ARG A 380 -21.44 7.58 -9.09
CA ARG A 380 -22.20 8.84 -8.94
C ARG A 380 -22.42 9.53 -10.28
N VAL A 381 -21.38 9.61 -11.10
CA VAL A 381 -21.51 10.15 -12.46
C VAL A 381 -22.49 9.29 -13.26
N LEU A 382 -22.32 7.96 -13.27
CA LEU A 382 -23.22 7.08 -14.01
C LEU A 382 -24.68 7.23 -13.55
N GLU A 383 -24.93 7.40 -12.25
CA GLU A 383 -26.25 7.68 -11.67
C GLU A 383 -26.87 8.95 -12.29
N ALA A 384 -26.13 10.06 -12.31
CA ALA A 384 -26.59 11.31 -12.89
C ALA A 384 -26.89 11.19 -14.40
N PHE A 385 -26.05 10.49 -15.16
CA PHE A 385 -26.30 10.26 -16.59
C PHE A 385 -27.51 9.35 -16.83
N ILE A 386 -27.74 8.35 -15.97
CA ILE A 386 -28.96 7.53 -16.02
C ILE A 386 -30.19 8.41 -15.79
N GLU A 387 -30.16 9.32 -14.80
CA GLU A 387 -31.25 10.26 -14.56
C GLU A 387 -31.52 11.16 -15.76
N MET A 388 -30.48 11.72 -16.40
CA MET A 388 -30.62 12.51 -17.63
C MET A 388 -31.28 11.70 -18.76
N GLY A 389 -30.86 10.44 -18.94
CA GLY A 389 -31.46 9.53 -19.92
C GLY A 389 -32.94 9.22 -19.61
N LEU A 390 -33.27 8.99 -18.35
CA LEU A 390 -34.64 8.74 -17.89
C LEU A 390 -35.54 9.96 -18.09
N GLN A 391 -35.06 11.17 -17.78
CA GLN A 391 -35.77 12.42 -18.03
C GLN A 391 -36.08 12.58 -19.53
N MET A 392 -35.11 12.27 -20.39
CA MET A 392 -35.30 12.31 -21.86
C MET A 392 -36.38 11.35 -22.36
N ILE A 393 -36.37 10.09 -21.90
CA ILE A 393 -37.34 9.09 -22.39
C ILE A 393 -38.74 9.29 -21.81
N THR A 394 -38.84 9.83 -20.59
CA THR A 394 -40.12 10.09 -19.91
C THR A 394 -40.73 11.43 -20.32
N GLY A 395 -39.92 12.34 -20.88
CA GLY A 395 -40.31 13.73 -21.13
C GLY A 395 -40.50 14.56 -19.86
N LYS A 396 -40.07 14.04 -18.70
CA LYS A 396 -40.18 14.73 -17.40
C LYS A 396 -38.88 15.46 -17.09
N ILE A 397 -38.99 16.69 -16.60
CA ILE A 397 -37.85 17.52 -16.17
C ILE A 397 -37.63 17.41 -14.64
N GLU A 398 -38.57 16.79 -13.93
CA GLU A 398 -38.51 16.67 -12.47
C GLU A 398 -37.42 15.71 -11.99
N LYS A 399 -37.00 15.91 -10.74
CA LYS A 399 -36.03 15.04 -10.07
C LYS A 399 -36.62 13.62 -9.92
N ILE A 400 -35.81 12.63 -10.26
CA ILE A 400 -36.17 11.22 -10.10
C ILE A 400 -35.85 10.79 -8.67
N ASN A 401 -36.85 10.36 -7.91
CA ASN A 401 -36.66 9.94 -6.52
C ASN A 401 -36.03 8.55 -6.40
N ARG A 402 -36.36 7.63 -7.32
CA ARG A 402 -35.85 6.25 -7.35
C ARG A 402 -35.68 5.78 -8.79
N ILE A 403 -34.43 5.63 -9.21
CA ILE A 403 -34.08 5.14 -10.56
C ILE A 403 -34.65 3.74 -10.81
N GLY A 404 -34.67 2.87 -9.79
CA GLY A 404 -35.17 1.50 -9.92
C GLY A 404 -36.64 1.37 -10.33
N ASP A 405 -37.47 2.38 -10.09
CA ASP A 405 -38.90 2.33 -10.40
C ASP A 405 -39.18 2.27 -11.92
N PHE A 406 -38.19 2.65 -12.74
CA PHE A 406 -38.24 2.67 -14.21
C PHE A 406 -37.80 1.35 -14.85
N PHE A 407 -37.30 0.40 -14.07
CA PHE A 407 -36.76 -0.86 -14.58
C PHE A 407 -37.49 -2.06 -14.01
N LYS A 408 -37.48 -3.16 -14.77
CA LYS A 408 -38.05 -4.45 -14.37
C LYS A 408 -37.12 -5.58 -14.80
N TRP A 409 -36.94 -6.56 -13.91
CA TRP A 409 -36.15 -7.75 -14.22
C TRP A 409 -36.78 -8.59 -15.35
N SER A 410 -36.00 -8.86 -16.40
CA SER A 410 -36.35 -9.77 -17.49
C SER A 410 -35.71 -11.13 -17.25
N LYS A 411 -36.52 -12.15 -16.95
CA LYS A 411 -36.02 -13.54 -16.83
C LYS A 411 -35.43 -14.08 -18.14
N LYS A 412 -35.89 -13.57 -19.28
CA LYS A 412 -35.44 -14.02 -20.61
C LYS A 412 -34.02 -13.53 -20.90
N ASP A 413 -33.75 -12.28 -20.57
CA ASP A 413 -32.47 -11.62 -20.90
C ASP A 413 -31.47 -11.67 -19.73
N ASN A 414 -31.92 -12.14 -18.56
CA ASN A 414 -31.16 -12.15 -17.31
C ASN A 414 -30.61 -10.75 -16.96
N SER A 415 -31.44 -9.73 -17.16
CA SER A 415 -31.06 -8.33 -16.95
C SER A 415 -32.30 -7.48 -16.64
N TYR A 416 -32.09 -6.33 -16.02
CA TYR A 416 -33.10 -5.28 -15.91
C TYR A 416 -33.36 -4.62 -17.27
N LYS A 417 -34.63 -4.38 -17.56
CA LYS A 417 -35.15 -3.74 -18.78
C LYS A 417 -36.00 -2.55 -18.42
N ILE A 418 -36.00 -1.52 -19.27
CA ILE A 418 -36.83 -0.35 -19.06
C ILE A 418 -38.30 -0.75 -19.18
N ARG A 419 -39.10 -0.23 -18.27
CA ARG A 419 -40.55 -0.41 -18.27
C ARG A 419 -41.18 0.31 -19.47
N PRO A 420 -41.91 -0.38 -20.36
CA PRO A 420 -42.51 0.25 -21.54
C PRO A 420 -43.47 1.39 -21.21
N ASP A 421 -44.17 1.33 -20.07
CA ASP A 421 -45.11 2.35 -19.62
C ASP A 421 -44.45 3.67 -19.20
N CYS A 422 -43.12 3.69 -19.02
CA CYS A 422 -42.36 4.90 -18.71
C CYS A 422 -41.91 5.67 -19.95
N ILE A 423 -42.05 5.09 -21.15
CA ILE A 423 -41.51 5.66 -22.39
C ILE A 423 -42.57 6.56 -23.03
N ALA A 424 -42.31 7.86 -23.03
CA ALA A 424 -43.10 8.84 -23.78
C ALA A 424 -42.55 9.04 -25.21
N ASN A 425 -41.23 8.91 -25.38
CA ASN A 425 -40.53 9.17 -26.63
C ASN A 425 -40.01 7.87 -27.29
N TYR A 426 -40.73 7.36 -28.29
CA TYR A 426 -40.46 6.04 -28.91
C TYR A 426 -39.32 6.01 -29.95
N ASN A 427 -38.82 7.17 -30.40
CA ASN A 427 -37.72 7.25 -31.39
C ASN A 427 -36.31 7.13 -30.77
N LEU A 428 -36.20 6.66 -29.52
CA LEU A 428 -34.97 6.66 -28.73
C LEU A 428 -34.37 5.26 -28.54
N GLY A 429 -34.56 4.35 -29.50
CA GLY A 429 -34.17 2.93 -29.38
C GLY A 429 -32.70 2.70 -28.98
N ASP A 430 -31.78 3.44 -29.58
CA ASP A 430 -30.35 3.39 -29.24
C ASP A 430 -30.07 3.84 -27.80
N LEU A 431 -30.75 4.89 -27.33
CA LEU A 431 -30.60 5.43 -25.98
C LEU A 431 -31.14 4.43 -24.95
N LEU A 432 -32.31 3.82 -25.21
CA LEU A 432 -32.91 2.82 -24.33
C LEU A 432 -31.97 1.63 -24.10
N SER A 433 -31.37 1.10 -25.17
CA SER A 433 -30.44 -0.03 -25.07
C SER A 433 -29.20 0.29 -24.25
N VAL A 434 -28.67 1.52 -24.34
CA VAL A 434 -27.49 1.91 -23.54
C VAL A 434 -27.89 2.18 -22.10
N LEU A 435 -29.02 2.83 -21.87
CA LEU A 435 -29.55 3.13 -20.55
C LEU A 435 -29.81 1.86 -19.72
N GLU A 436 -30.31 0.79 -20.36
CA GLU A 436 -30.42 -0.53 -19.72
C GLU A 436 -29.05 -1.08 -19.28
N LYS A 437 -28.02 -1.00 -20.13
CA LYS A 437 -26.66 -1.46 -19.78
C LYS A 437 -26.11 -0.68 -18.59
N CYS A 438 -26.26 0.64 -18.61
CA CYS A 438 -25.85 1.53 -17.52
C CYS A 438 -26.56 1.18 -16.21
N TYR A 439 -27.88 0.98 -16.24
CA TYR A 439 -28.63 0.63 -15.04
C TYR A 439 -28.26 -0.73 -14.46
N ASN A 440 -28.02 -1.75 -15.30
CA ASN A 440 -27.56 -3.05 -14.80
C ASN A 440 -26.19 -2.94 -14.12
N PHE A 441 -25.24 -2.21 -14.71
CA PHE A 441 -23.95 -1.94 -14.06
C PHE A 441 -24.14 -1.20 -12.73
N TYR A 442 -24.91 -0.11 -12.73
CA TYR A 442 -25.21 0.67 -11.53
C TYR A 442 -25.85 -0.18 -10.43
N HIS A 443 -26.85 -1.00 -10.77
CA HIS A 443 -27.55 -1.87 -9.82
C HIS A 443 -26.58 -2.86 -9.16
N ASP A 444 -25.73 -3.51 -9.95
CA ASP A 444 -24.83 -4.56 -9.48
C ASP A 444 -23.73 -4.03 -8.55
N TYR A 445 -23.17 -2.85 -8.86
CA TYR A 445 -22.00 -2.34 -8.16
C TYR A 445 -22.31 -1.28 -7.10
N ARG A 446 -23.38 -0.50 -7.24
CA ARG A 446 -23.74 0.52 -6.25
C ARG A 446 -24.17 -0.10 -4.93
N HIS A 447 -25.04 -1.11 -4.96
CA HIS A 447 -25.53 -1.75 -3.75
C HIS A 447 -24.45 -2.59 -3.06
N ALA A 448 -23.54 -3.21 -3.83
CA ALA A 448 -22.48 -4.04 -3.29
C ALA A 448 -21.35 -3.24 -2.63
N TYR A 449 -21.00 -2.06 -3.18
CA TYR A 449 -19.76 -1.35 -2.85
C TYR A 449 -19.94 0.11 -2.40
N VAL A 450 -21.09 0.75 -2.67
CA VAL A 450 -21.28 2.20 -2.47
C VAL A 450 -22.31 2.54 -1.38
N HIS A 451 -23.30 1.67 -1.13
CA HIS A 451 -24.24 1.84 -0.01
C HIS A 451 -23.91 0.88 1.14
N ALA A 452 -23.53 1.42 2.30
CA ALA A 452 -23.49 0.66 3.54
C ALA A 452 -24.92 0.37 4.00
N SER A 453 -25.38 -0.89 3.91
CA SER A 453 -26.68 -1.25 4.47
C SER A 453 -26.63 -1.12 5.99
N SER A 454 -27.60 -0.41 6.57
CA SER A 454 -27.82 -0.26 8.02
C SER A 454 -28.29 -1.56 8.71
N LEU A 455 -28.39 -2.65 7.97
CA LEU A 455 -28.66 -4.00 8.47
C LEU A 455 -27.37 -4.81 8.30
N GLU A 456 -26.93 -5.45 9.38
CA GLU A 456 -25.80 -6.37 9.45
C GLU A 456 -25.72 -7.26 8.20
N GLY A 457 -24.81 -6.93 7.29
CA GLY A 457 -24.74 -7.55 5.97
C GLY A 457 -23.66 -6.92 5.09
N HIS A 458 -22.40 -7.11 5.50
CA HIS A 458 -21.15 -6.86 4.77
C HIS A 458 -21.26 -6.03 3.47
N THR A 459 -20.96 -4.72 3.51
CA THR A 459 -20.48 -4.01 2.31
C THR A 459 -19.30 -4.81 1.76
N SER A 460 -19.40 -5.26 0.51
CA SER A 460 -18.30 -5.99 -0.10
C SER A 460 -17.13 -5.03 -0.28
N ILE A 461 -15.91 -5.50 0.00
CA ILE A 461 -14.70 -4.71 -0.24
C ILE A 461 -14.11 -5.06 -1.60
N ILE A 462 -13.40 -4.13 -2.21
CA ILE A 462 -12.58 -4.40 -3.40
C ILE A 462 -11.11 -4.45 -2.94
N PRO A 463 -10.51 -5.63 -2.73
CA PRO A 463 -9.17 -5.72 -2.15
C PRO A 463 -8.04 -5.38 -3.14
N GLU A 464 -8.32 -5.44 -4.44
CA GLU A 464 -7.31 -5.27 -5.50
C GLU A 464 -7.56 -4.04 -6.36
N LYS A 465 -6.50 -3.27 -6.64
CA LYS A 465 -6.57 -2.09 -7.50
C LYS A 465 -6.96 -2.43 -8.93
N SER A 466 -6.45 -3.53 -9.48
CA SER A 466 -6.81 -4.04 -10.81
C SER A 466 -8.33 -4.27 -10.96
N GLN A 467 -8.96 -4.82 -9.93
CA GLN A 467 -10.40 -5.07 -9.93
C GLN A 467 -11.19 -3.76 -9.99
N VAL A 468 -10.84 -2.76 -9.17
CA VAL A 468 -11.54 -1.47 -9.22
C VAL A 468 -11.25 -0.73 -10.53
N ASP A 469 -10.06 -0.86 -11.11
CA ASP A 469 -9.69 -0.20 -12.36
C ASP A 469 -10.50 -0.71 -13.54
N ASP A 470 -10.72 -2.02 -13.61
CA ASP A 470 -11.60 -2.62 -14.61
C ASP A 470 -13.04 -2.10 -14.46
N LEU A 471 -13.52 -1.90 -13.23
CA LEU A 471 -14.85 -1.37 -12.98
C LEU A 471 -14.96 0.12 -13.34
N ILE A 472 -14.01 0.96 -12.93
CA ILE A 472 -13.99 2.39 -13.27
C ILE A 472 -13.90 2.58 -14.78
N LYS A 473 -13.03 1.82 -15.45
CA LYS A 473 -12.90 1.87 -16.92
C LYS A 473 -14.23 1.55 -17.61
N ARG A 474 -14.88 0.44 -17.21
CA ARG A 474 -16.20 0.06 -17.74
C ARG A 474 -17.26 1.13 -17.47
N ALA A 475 -17.25 1.74 -16.29
CA ALA A 475 -18.17 2.83 -15.95
C ALA A 475 -17.95 4.05 -16.84
N LEU A 476 -16.70 4.48 -17.06
CA LEU A 476 -16.37 5.60 -17.94
C LEU A 476 -16.76 5.35 -19.41
N GLU A 477 -16.57 4.12 -19.91
CA GLU A 477 -17.02 3.70 -21.24
C GLU A 477 -18.55 3.77 -21.36
N LEU A 478 -19.29 3.27 -20.36
CA LEU A 478 -20.75 3.33 -20.31
C LEU A 478 -21.26 4.79 -20.24
N ILE A 479 -20.60 5.65 -19.46
CA ILE A 479 -20.92 7.08 -19.40
C ILE A 479 -20.74 7.72 -20.78
N GLY A 480 -19.63 7.44 -21.46
CA GLY A 480 -19.38 7.95 -22.80
C GLY A 480 -20.41 7.48 -23.82
N ASP A 481 -20.74 6.18 -23.82
CA ASP A 481 -21.78 5.60 -24.66
C ASP A 481 -23.14 6.28 -24.42
N LEU A 482 -23.53 6.45 -23.15
CA LEU A 482 -24.81 7.03 -22.78
C LEU A 482 -24.88 8.50 -23.17
N PHE A 483 -23.82 9.27 -22.92
CA PHE A 483 -23.74 10.67 -23.32
C PHE A 483 -23.86 10.84 -24.84
N GLU A 484 -23.13 10.05 -25.62
CA GLU A 484 -23.16 10.12 -27.08
C GLU A 484 -24.60 9.92 -27.63
N LYS A 485 -25.34 8.96 -27.06
CA LYS A 485 -26.74 8.72 -27.44
C LYS A 485 -27.67 9.82 -26.92
N TYR A 486 -27.46 10.29 -25.71
CA TYR A 486 -28.22 11.39 -25.12
C TYR A 486 -28.07 12.67 -25.94
N GLU A 487 -26.84 13.09 -26.26
CA GLU A 487 -26.57 14.31 -27.02
C GLU A 487 -27.23 14.27 -28.41
N ARG A 488 -27.12 13.14 -29.11
CA ARG A 488 -27.81 12.94 -30.40
C ARG A 488 -29.33 13.08 -30.24
N SER A 489 -29.90 12.56 -29.15
CA SER A 489 -31.33 12.64 -28.85
C SER A 489 -31.76 14.08 -28.56
N VAL A 490 -30.98 14.84 -27.77
CA VAL A 490 -31.21 16.27 -27.53
C VAL A 490 -31.26 17.06 -28.83
N ARG A 491 -30.34 16.78 -29.77
CA ARG A 491 -30.30 17.43 -31.09
C ARG A 491 -31.46 17.06 -32.02
N GLN A 492 -32.13 15.93 -31.77
CA GLN A 492 -33.31 15.52 -32.55
C GLN A 492 -34.62 16.10 -32.00
N VAL A 493 -34.65 16.43 -30.70
CA VAL A 493 -35.82 16.99 -30.00
C VAL A 493 -35.86 18.52 -30.08
N LYS A 494 -34.69 19.18 -30.19
CA LYS A 494 -34.56 20.60 -30.55
C LYS A 494 -34.76 20.81 -32.05
#